data_AF-A0A1D2RH70-F1
#
_entry.id   AF-A0A1D2RH70-F1
#
_cell.length_a   1.000
_cell.length_b   1.000
_cell.length_c   1.000
_cell.angle_alpha   90.00
_cell.angle_beta   90.00
_cell.angle_gamma   90.00
#
_symmetry.space_group_name_H-M   'P 1'
#
loop_
_entity.id
_entity.type
_entity.pdbx_description
1 polymer ?
#
loop_
_entity_poly.entity_id
_entity_poly.type
_entity_poly.pdbx_seq_one_letter_code
_entity_poly.pdbx_strand_id
1 'polypeptide(L)'
;VKPNSQYVLFAMDFGQLAELNKTAHENGLLSILDHKLSDIGPSNENAIKLMGRAGFDAFTFCPFAGNLKETTQMAHKEGLGIFCLTLMSNPEAVVLKTADAGGAPMYERIALDAHKYKTDGLVVGTTGHVTRDDITKIRSIAGDDKIFLCPGIGAQGGDIEKLKSAGRNILVNVGRSIILDKDPKKAAEKFHGLLKVLN
;
A
#
# COMPACT_ATOMS: atom_id res chain seq x y z
N VAL A 1 -8.14 0.43 -8.50
CA VAL A 1 -7.43 1.72 -8.68
C VAL A 1 -6.79 2.16 -7.36
N LYS A 2 -5.75 3.01 -7.39
CA LYS A 2 -5.08 3.51 -6.18
C LYS A 2 -4.76 5.00 -6.25
N PRO A 3 -5.76 5.90 -6.15
CA PRO A 3 -5.48 7.34 -6.13
C PRO A 3 -4.60 7.70 -4.93
N ASN A 4 -3.69 8.66 -5.12
CA ASN A 4 -2.84 9.16 -4.05
C ASN A 4 -3.36 10.52 -3.59
N SER A 5 -3.54 10.68 -2.29
CA SER A 5 -4.18 11.86 -1.71
C SER A 5 -3.48 13.16 -2.08
N GLN A 6 -2.17 13.15 -2.30
CA GLN A 6 -1.43 14.37 -2.67
C GLN A 6 -1.80 14.91 -4.06
N TYR A 7 -2.42 14.09 -4.91
CA TYR A 7 -2.93 14.52 -6.22
C TYR A 7 -4.42 14.81 -6.23
N VAL A 8 -5.20 14.15 -5.36
CA VAL A 8 -6.67 14.24 -5.41
C VAL A 8 -7.27 15.15 -4.33
N LEU A 9 -6.61 15.34 -3.18
CA LEU A 9 -7.18 16.06 -2.03
C LEU A 9 -7.54 17.52 -2.35
N PHE A 10 -6.75 18.18 -3.18
CA PHE A 10 -6.97 19.58 -3.57
C PHE A 10 -7.48 19.73 -5.02
N ALA A 11 -7.65 18.62 -5.73
CA ALA A 11 -8.09 18.60 -7.12
C ALA A 11 -9.51 18.06 -7.30
N MET A 12 -9.99 17.27 -6.32
CA MET A 12 -11.29 16.63 -6.35
C MET A 12 -12.06 16.95 -5.08
N ASP A 13 -13.35 17.22 -5.22
CA ASP A 13 -14.28 17.27 -4.09
C ASP A 13 -14.73 15.86 -3.66
N PHE A 14 -15.49 15.80 -2.57
CA PHE A 14 -16.00 14.54 -2.03
C PHE A 14 -16.90 13.78 -3.01
N GLY A 15 -17.75 14.50 -3.78
CA GLY A 15 -18.65 13.88 -4.75
C GLY A 15 -17.89 13.26 -5.93
N GLN A 16 -16.83 13.94 -6.39
CA GLN A 16 -15.96 13.42 -7.44
C GLN A 16 -15.16 12.19 -6.99
N LEU A 17 -14.73 12.15 -5.73
CA LEU A 17 -14.10 10.95 -5.16
C LEU A 17 -15.08 9.78 -5.06
N ALA A 18 -16.33 10.05 -4.66
CA ALA A 18 -17.37 9.04 -4.61
C ALA A 18 -17.70 8.49 -6.01
N GLU A 19 -17.79 9.35 -7.03
CA GLU A 19 -18.04 8.92 -8.40
C GLU A 19 -16.87 8.10 -8.99
N LEU A 20 -15.62 8.47 -8.67
CA LEU A 20 -14.44 7.68 -9.05
C LEU A 20 -14.53 6.25 -8.49
N ASN A 21 -14.87 6.12 -7.21
CA ASN A 21 -14.96 4.83 -6.55
C ASN A 21 -16.14 4.01 -7.08
N LYS A 22 -17.31 4.64 -7.24
CA LYS A 22 -18.47 4.02 -7.87
C LYS A 22 -18.15 3.49 -9.26
N THR A 23 -17.49 4.29 -10.11
CA THR A 23 -17.06 3.87 -11.45
C THR A 23 -16.10 2.68 -11.38
N ALA A 24 -15.17 2.66 -10.42
CA ALA A 24 -14.27 1.52 -10.22
C ALA A 24 -15.06 0.24 -9.86
N HIS A 25 -16.01 0.35 -8.94
CA HIS A 25 -16.84 -0.78 -8.49
C HIS A 25 -17.77 -1.31 -9.58
N GLU A 26 -18.39 -0.44 -10.39
CA GLU A 26 -19.19 -0.83 -11.57
C GLU A 26 -18.39 -1.65 -12.59
N ASN A 27 -17.06 -1.50 -12.58
CA ASN A 27 -16.12 -2.27 -13.40
C ASN A 27 -15.46 -3.44 -12.64
N GLY A 28 -15.95 -3.79 -11.45
CA GLY A 28 -15.44 -4.90 -10.64
C GLY A 28 -14.03 -4.66 -10.06
N LEU A 29 -13.62 -3.39 -9.91
CA LEU A 29 -12.30 -3.02 -9.39
C LEU A 29 -12.41 -2.53 -7.95
N LEU A 30 -11.42 -2.90 -7.12
CA LEU A 30 -11.23 -2.30 -5.80
C LEU A 30 -10.57 -0.92 -5.90
N SER A 31 -10.82 -0.04 -4.93
CA SER A 31 -10.24 1.28 -4.78
C SER A 31 -9.50 1.44 -3.45
N ILE A 32 -8.20 1.75 -3.53
CA ILE A 32 -7.33 1.91 -2.36
C ILE A 32 -6.85 3.36 -2.29
N LEU A 33 -7.20 4.11 -1.24
CA LEU A 33 -6.69 5.47 -1.06
C LEU A 33 -5.26 5.44 -0.50
N ASP A 34 -4.30 5.89 -1.29
CA ASP A 34 -2.93 6.06 -0.82
C ASP A 34 -2.79 7.39 -0.05
N HIS A 35 -3.28 7.35 1.20
CA HIS A 35 -3.36 8.49 2.12
C HIS A 35 -2.15 8.61 3.05
N LYS A 36 -1.56 7.48 3.45
CA LYS A 36 -0.54 7.38 4.51
C LYS A 36 -1.03 7.99 5.83
N LEU A 37 -2.27 7.65 6.21
CA LEU A 37 -2.91 8.16 7.42
C LEU A 37 -1.98 7.98 8.64
N SER A 38 -1.80 9.03 9.43
CA SER A 38 -0.98 9.03 10.65
C SER A 38 -1.33 10.24 11.51
N ASP A 39 -2.23 10.05 12.44
CA ASP A 39 -2.66 11.06 13.41
C ASP A 39 -3.14 10.36 14.70
N ILE A 40 -3.62 11.11 15.69
CA ILE A 40 -4.26 10.60 16.90
C ILE A 40 -5.59 9.90 16.59
N GLY A 41 -6.04 9.03 17.52
CA GLY A 41 -7.24 8.18 17.35
C GLY A 41 -8.48 8.92 16.80
N PRO A 42 -8.93 10.03 17.39
CA PRO A 42 -10.12 10.76 16.91
C PRO A 42 -9.99 11.29 15.47
N SER A 43 -8.81 11.80 15.09
CA SER A 43 -8.53 12.27 13.73
C SER A 43 -8.56 11.10 12.74
N ASN A 44 -7.93 9.98 13.09
CA ASN A 44 -7.96 8.76 12.29
C ASN A 44 -9.39 8.23 12.12
N GLU A 45 -10.17 8.17 13.20
CA GLU A 45 -11.57 7.69 13.15
C GLU A 45 -12.41 8.54 12.19
N ASN A 46 -12.30 9.87 12.26
CA ASN A 46 -13.01 10.76 11.34
C ASN A 46 -12.57 10.54 9.90
N ALA A 47 -11.26 10.44 9.64
CA ALA A 47 -10.73 10.21 8.31
C ALA A 47 -11.22 8.87 7.72
N ILE A 48 -11.19 7.79 8.51
CA ILE A 48 -11.65 6.46 8.12
C ILE A 48 -13.15 6.47 7.75
N LYS A 49 -14.00 7.11 8.57
CA LYS A 49 -15.43 7.27 8.27
C LYS A 49 -15.67 8.00 6.95
N LEU A 50 -14.90 9.07 6.69
CA LEU A 50 -15.00 9.82 5.44
C LEU A 50 -14.53 9.00 4.24
N MET A 51 -13.46 8.20 4.38
CA MET A 51 -13.01 7.28 3.33
C MET A 51 -14.07 6.22 3.01
N GLY A 52 -14.69 5.62 4.02
CA GLY A 52 -15.78 4.67 3.83
C GLY A 52 -16.99 5.28 3.14
N ARG A 53 -17.41 6.49 3.57
CA ARG A 53 -18.50 7.23 2.92
C ARG A 53 -18.18 7.63 1.48
N ALA A 54 -16.91 7.86 1.15
CA ALA A 54 -16.48 8.11 -0.22
C ALA A 54 -16.40 6.83 -1.07
N GLY A 55 -16.60 5.64 -0.47
CA GLY A 55 -16.60 4.36 -1.19
C GLY A 55 -15.21 3.77 -1.44
N PHE A 56 -14.19 4.14 -0.65
CA PHE A 56 -12.92 3.40 -0.72
C PHE A 56 -13.06 2.02 -0.09
N ASP A 57 -12.25 1.06 -0.54
CA ASP A 57 -12.21 -0.29 0.03
C ASP A 57 -11.06 -0.47 1.02
N ALA A 58 -10.00 0.34 0.88
CA ALA A 58 -8.86 0.32 1.77
C ALA A 58 -8.06 1.62 1.73
N PHE A 59 -7.12 1.79 2.65
CA PHE A 59 -6.19 2.91 2.67
C PHE A 59 -4.78 2.52 3.12
N THR A 60 -3.80 3.36 2.79
CA THR A 60 -2.43 3.22 3.32
C THR A 60 -2.26 3.99 4.63
N PHE A 61 -1.53 3.40 5.58
CA PHE A 61 -1.33 3.91 6.94
C PHE A 61 0.16 3.99 7.28
N CYS A 62 0.58 5.10 7.89
CA CYS A 62 1.94 5.29 8.37
C CYS A 62 1.98 5.03 9.90
N PRO A 63 2.74 4.02 10.38
CA PRO A 63 2.66 3.58 11.77
C PRO A 63 3.40 4.47 12.78
N PHE A 64 3.97 5.59 12.33
CA PHE A 64 4.84 6.45 13.15
C PHE A 64 4.15 6.97 14.42
N ALA A 65 2.85 7.29 14.36
CA ALA A 65 2.09 7.77 15.51
C ALA A 65 1.84 6.72 16.60
N GLY A 66 2.16 5.43 16.37
CA GLY A 66 2.12 4.39 17.41
C GLY A 66 0.73 3.84 17.72
N ASN A 67 -0.24 3.93 16.80
CA ASN A 67 -1.63 3.51 17.01
C ASN A 67 -2.16 2.53 15.94
N LEU A 68 -1.28 1.66 15.43
CA LEU A 68 -1.64 0.68 14.39
C LEU A 68 -2.81 -0.24 14.83
N LYS A 69 -2.79 -0.73 16.07
CA LYS A 69 -3.82 -1.62 16.61
C LYS A 69 -5.20 -0.95 16.59
N GLU A 70 -5.29 0.23 17.20
CA GLU A 70 -6.54 1.00 17.29
C GLU A 70 -7.05 1.37 15.89
N THR A 71 -6.17 1.88 15.03
CA THR A 71 -6.53 2.29 13.67
C THR A 71 -7.00 1.10 12.82
N THR A 72 -6.41 -0.09 12.99
CA THR A 72 -6.87 -1.31 12.31
C THR A 72 -8.28 -1.70 12.75
N GLN A 73 -8.58 -1.62 14.05
CA GLN A 73 -9.93 -1.88 14.57
C GLN A 73 -10.96 -0.88 14.04
N MET A 74 -10.60 0.40 13.96
CA MET A 74 -11.44 1.45 13.35
C MET A 74 -11.70 1.18 11.87
N ALA A 75 -10.66 0.82 11.11
CA ALA A 75 -10.78 0.49 9.69
C ALA A 75 -11.75 -0.68 9.46
N HIS A 76 -11.56 -1.78 10.18
CA HIS A 76 -12.41 -2.98 10.04
C HIS A 76 -13.85 -2.73 10.47
N LYS A 77 -14.09 -1.87 11.48
CA LYS A 77 -15.44 -1.46 11.88
C LYS A 77 -16.19 -0.73 10.77
N GLU A 78 -15.47 0.07 9.98
CA GLU A 78 -16.02 0.78 8.81
C GLU A 78 -15.95 -0.07 7.52
N GLY A 79 -15.55 -1.34 7.60
CA GLY A 79 -15.45 -2.25 6.46
C GLY A 79 -14.27 -1.99 5.53
N LEU A 80 -13.25 -1.26 5.99
CA LEU A 80 -12.08 -0.87 5.20
C LEU A 80 -10.86 -1.75 5.51
N GLY A 81 -10.10 -2.07 4.46
CA GLY A 81 -8.77 -2.65 4.58
C GLY A 81 -7.70 -1.62 4.93
N ILE A 82 -6.64 -2.05 5.60
CA ILE A 82 -5.50 -1.19 5.97
C ILE A 82 -4.16 -1.77 5.48
N PHE A 83 -3.38 -0.93 4.81
CA PHE A 83 -2.04 -1.25 4.32
C PHE A 83 -0.98 -0.47 5.09
N CYS A 84 -0.22 -1.15 5.96
CA CYS A 84 0.79 -0.51 6.80
C CYS A 84 2.10 -0.27 6.04
N LEU A 85 2.59 0.97 6.01
CA LEU A 85 3.91 1.30 5.47
C LEU A 85 4.99 0.61 6.29
N THR A 86 5.78 -0.25 5.64
CA THR A 86 6.78 -1.11 6.32
C THR A 86 8.21 -0.76 5.94
N LEU A 87 8.56 -0.93 4.66
CA LEU A 87 9.87 -0.55 4.13
C LEU A 87 9.69 0.05 2.75
N MET A 88 9.89 1.36 2.62
CA MET A 88 9.73 2.08 1.35
C MET A 88 11.06 2.11 0.57
N SER A 89 11.01 2.43 -0.73
CA SER A 89 12.18 2.49 -1.61
C SER A 89 12.92 3.84 -1.64
N ASN A 90 12.48 4.83 -0.85
CA ASN A 90 13.15 6.12 -0.77
C ASN A 90 14.56 5.94 -0.19
N PRO A 91 15.64 6.56 -0.72
CA PRO A 91 17.01 6.33 -0.26
C PRO A 91 17.21 6.43 1.27
N GLU A 92 16.53 7.37 1.91
CA GLU A 92 16.64 7.63 3.36
C GLU A 92 15.92 6.59 4.22
N ALA A 93 15.01 5.78 3.64
CA ALA A 93 14.35 4.70 4.38
C ALA A 93 15.31 3.57 4.78
N VAL A 94 16.57 3.60 4.32
CA VAL A 94 17.65 2.72 4.80
C VAL A 94 17.82 2.79 6.32
N VAL A 95 17.49 3.92 6.96
CA VAL A 95 17.54 4.07 8.42
C VAL A 95 16.62 3.07 9.12
N LEU A 96 15.50 2.65 8.50
CA LEU A 96 14.59 1.66 9.10
C LEU A 96 15.21 0.26 9.17
N LYS A 97 16.28 0.00 8.41
CA LYS A 97 17.03 -1.26 8.44
C LYS A 97 18.09 -1.30 9.53
N THR A 98 18.50 -0.14 10.03
CA THR A 98 19.57 -0.01 11.04
C THR A 98 19.07 0.50 12.39
N ALA A 99 17.92 1.18 12.42
CA ALA A 99 17.27 1.61 13.65
C ALA A 99 16.85 0.39 14.48
N ASP A 100 17.40 0.28 15.68
CA ASP A 100 17.03 -0.78 16.62
C ASP A 100 15.68 -0.49 17.27
N ALA A 101 14.78 -1.47 17.21
CA ALA A 101 13.43 -1.43 17.77
C ALA A 101 13.22 -2.58 18.76
N GLY A 102 14.19 -2.76 19.68
CA GLY A 102 14.18 -3.81 20.69
C GLY A 102 14.88 -5.09 20.23
N GLY A 103 16.08 -4.95 19.67
CA GLY A 103 16.91 -6.06 19.18
C GLY A 103 16.61 -6.49 17.74
N ALA A 104 15.79 -5.73 17.01
CA ALA A 104 15.44 -5.99 15.62
C ALA A 104 15.32 -4.68 14.84
N PRO A 105 15.59 -4.65 13.53
CA PRO A 105 15.36 -3.49 12.69
C PRO A 105 13.91 -3.00 12.75
N MET A 106 13.72 -1.68 12.70
CA MET A 106 12.39 -1.05 12.77
C MET A 106 11.39 -1.62 11.73
N TYR A 107 11.82 -1.89 10.50
CA TYR A 107 10.93 -2.45 9.48
C TYR A 107 10.43 -3.86 9.83
N GLU A 108 11.25 -4.68 10.50
CA GLU A 108 10.85 -6.01 11.00
C GLU A 108 9.84 -5.88 12.13
N ARG A 109 10.06 -4.90 13.02
CA ARG A 109 9.12 -4.60 14.10
C ARG A 109 7.75 -4.16 13.56
N ILE A 110 7.73 -3.30 12.54
CA ILE A 110 6.49 -2.89 11.87
C ILE A 110 5.78 -4.11 11.26
N ALA A 111 6.51 -4.99 10.57
CA ALA A 111 5.93 -6.21 10.00
C ALA A 111 5.34 -7.14 11.07
N LEU A 112 5.99 -7.26 12.22
CA LEU A 112 5.50 -8.03 13.36
C LEU A 112 4.23 -7.42 13.95
N ASP A 113 4.19 -6.09 14.12
CA ASP A 113 3.01 -5.40 14.63
C ASP A 113 1.83 -5.50 13.63
N ALA A 114 2.10 -5.42 12.33
CA ALA A 114 1.11 -5.64 11.27
C ALA A 114 0.51 -7.05 11.34
N HIS A 115 1.34 -8.08 11.53
CA HIS A 115 0.88 -9.44 11.76
C HIS A 115 0.02 -9.54 13.04
N LYS A 116 0.55 -9.08 14.17
CA LYS A 116 -0.07 -9.16 15.49
C LYS A 116 -1.43 -8.44 15.54
N TYR A 117 -1.53 -7.27 14.91
CA TYR A 117 -2.74 -6.46 14.89
C TYR A 117 -3.65 -6.74 13.69
N LYS A 118 -3.31 -7.74 12.88
CA LYS A 118 -4.14 -8.25 11.77
C LYS A 118 -4.47 -7.19 10.72
N THR A 119 -3.49 -6.39 10.32
CA THR A 119 -3.66 -5.53 9.13
C THR A 119 -3.89 -6.38 7.90
N ASP A 120 -4.57 -5.85 6.89
CA ASP A 120 -4.87 -6.58 5.65
C ASP A 120 -3.63 -6.70 4.74
N GLY A 121 -2.76 -5.70 4.79
CA GLY A 121 -1.56 -5.70 3.99
C GLY A 121 -0.46 -4.77 4.46
N LEU A 122 0.64 -4.80 3.72
CA LEU A 122 1.83 -4.00 3.96
C LEU A 122 2.23 -3.29 2.67
N VAL A 123 2.73 -2.06 2.77
CA VAL A 123 3.37 -1.37 1.66
C VAL A 123 4.86 -1.66 1.71
N VAL A 124 5.36 -2.34 0.67
CA VAL A 124 6.75 -2.80 0.57
C VAL A 124 7.35 -2.30 -0.74
N GLY A 125 8.46 -1.58 -0.65
CA GLY A 125 9.20 -1.09 -1.79
C GLY A 125 9.89 -2.21 -2.56
N THR A 126 10.12 -2.02 -3.86
CA THR A 126 10.76 -3.03 -4.73
C THR A 126 11.96 -2.48 -5.48
N THR A 127 12.38 -1.25 -5.18
CA THR A 127 13.47 -0.55 -5.85
C THR A 127 14.48 0.00 -4.83
N GLY A 128 15.58 0.57 -5.33
CA GLY A 128 16.59 1.22 -4.49
C GLY A 128 17.26 0.26 -3.51
N HIS A 129 17.32 0.65 -2.24
CA HIS A 129 17.99 -0.08 -1.17
C HIS A 129 17.22 -1.33 -0.68
N VAL A 130 16.01 -1.58 -1.18
CA VAL A 130 15.20 -2.74 -0.78
C VAL A 130 15.67 -3.97 -1.55
N THR A 131 16.14 -4.99 -0.82
CA THR A 131 16.69 -6.23 -1.37
C THR A 131 15.65 -7.35 -1.39
N ARG A 132 15.99 -8.47 -2.04
CA ARG A 132 15.17 -9.70 -2.01
C ARG A 132 15.06 -10.27 -0.59
N ASP A 133 16.14 -10.18 0.17
CA ASP A 133 16.20 -10.65 1.54
C ASP A 133 15.30 -9.82 2.45
N ASP A 134 15.29 -8.48 2.27
CA ASP A 134 14.37 -7.61 3.01
C ASP A 134 12.90 -8.02 2.77
N ILE A 135 12.53 -8.24 1.51
CA ILE A 135 11.15 -8.62 1.12
C ILE A 135 10.79 -10.01 1.70
N THR A 136 11.71 -10.98 1.56
CA THR A 136 11.54 -12.33 2.10
C THR A 136 11.37 -12.31 3.62
N LYS A 137 12.18 -11.49 4.30
CA LYS A 137 12.12 -11.30 5.74
C LYS A 137 10.78 -10.70 6.18
N ILE A 138 10.31 -9.64 5.51
CA ILE A 138 8.98 -9.07 5.79
C ILE A 138 7.90 -10.13 5.59
N ARG A 139 7.94 -10.91 4.50
CA ARG A 139 6.96 -11.99 4.24
C ARG A 139 6.96 -13.03 5.35
N SER A 140 8.14 -13.48 5.78
CA SER A 140 8.28 -14.48 6.84
C SER A 140 7.69 -14.02 8.18
N ILE A 141 7.75 -12.72 8.48
CA ILE A 141 7.22 -12.12 9.71
C ILE A 141 5.72 -11.85 9.59
N ALA A 142 5.30 -11.26 8.47
CA ALA A 142 3.93 -10.80 8.26
C ALA A 142 2.94 -11.98 8.06
N GLY A 143 3.41 -13.07 7.47
CA GLY A 143 2.61 -14.23 7.06
C GLY A 143 2.15 -14.17 5.60
N ASP A 144 1.83 -15.32 5.03
CA ASP A 144 1.41 -15.46 3.62
C ASP A 144 -0.01 -14.93 3.33
N ASP A 145 -0.83 -14.74 4.37
CA ASP A 145 -2.19 -14.22 4.25
C ASP A 145 -2.22 -12.72 3.95
N LYS A 146 -1.13 -11.99 4.23
CA LYS A 146 -1.06 -10.53 4.05
C LYS A 146 -0.86 -10.14 2.59
N ILE A 147 -1.52 -9.06 2.18
CA ILE A 147 -1.32 -8.50 0.84
C ILE A 147 -0.10 -7.58 0.83
N PHE A 148 0.83 -7.79 -0.08
CA PHE A 148 1.96 -6.88 -0.29
C PHE A 148 1.61 -5.90 -1.40
N LEU A 149 1.36 -4.65 -1.02
CA LEU A 149 1.19 -3.55 -1.96
C LEU A 149 2.55 -3.00 -2.36
N CYS A 150 2.99 -3.33 -3.57
CA CYS A 150 4.32 -3.05 -4.09
C CYS A 150 4.28 -1.91 -5.13
N PRO A 151 4.57 -0.66 -4.74
CA PRO A 151 4.71 0.44 -5.70
C PRO A 151 6.06 0.41 -6.41
N GLY A 152 6.11 0.98 -7.62
CA GLY A 152 7.37 1.34 -8.27
C GLY A 152 7.79 0.48 -9.47
N ILE A 153 6.93 -0.42 -9.94
CA ILE A 153 7.15 -1.08 -11.23
C ILE A 153 6.90 -0.09 -12.38
N GLY A 154 7.76 -0.12 -13.41
CA GLY A 154 7.70 0.80 -14.56
C GLY A 154 8.63 2.02 -14.39
N ALA A 155 8.06 3.21 -14.16
CA ALA A 155 8.80 4.48 -14.17
C ALA A 155 9.95 4.59 -13.15
N GLN A 156 9.93 3.78 -12.09
CA GLN A 156 11.01 3.74 -11.08
C GLN A 156 11.98 2.57 -11.31
N GLY A 157 11.87 1.86 -12.44
CA GLY A 157 12.75 0.76 -12.81
C GLY A 157 12.64 -0.46 -11.90
N GLY A 158 11.49 -0.67 -11.26
CA GLY A 158 11.35 -1.74 -10.28
C GLY A 158 11.55 -3.13 -10.87
N ASP A 159 12.28 -3.95 -10.10
CA ASP A 159 12.72 -5.28 -10.50
C ASP A 159 11.61 -6.31 -10.26
N ILE A 160 11.01 -6.82 -11.34
CA ILE A 160 9.98 -7.86 -11.30
C ILE A 160 10.52 -9.13 -10.62
N GLU A 161 11.82 -9.42 -10.73
CA GLU A 161 12.41 -10.58 -10.07
C GLU A 161 12.45 -10.42 -8.54
N LYS A 162 12.51 -9.18 -8.01
CA LYS A 162 12.37 -8.95 -6.56
C LYS A 162 10.96 -9.28 -6.07
N LEU A 163 9.94 -9.05 -6.90
CA LEU A 163 8.54 -9.36 -6.53
C LEU A 163 8.32 -10.85 -6.28
N LYS A 164 9.08 -11.74 -6.91
CA LYS A 164 9.01 -13.19 -6.61
C LYS A 164 9.29 -13.50 -5.14
N SER A 165 10.11 -12.66 -4.48
CA SER A 165 10.45 -12.80 -3.06
C SER A 165 9.27 -12.44 -2.15
N ALA A 166 8.27 -11.72 -2.65
CA ALA A 166 7.05 -11.39 -1.91
C ALA A 166 6.03 -12.54 -1.88
N GLY A 167 6.27 -13.63 -2.62
CA GLY A 167 5.41 -14.82 -2.61
C GLY A 167 4.05 -14.58 -3.28
N ARG A 168 2.97 -14.99 -2.61
CA ARG A 168 1.58 -14.80 -3.09
C ARG A 168 0.98 -13.50 -2.54
N ASN A 169 -0.26 -13.18 -2.93
CA ASN A 169 -1.00 -12.01 -2.45
C ASN A 169 -0.25 -10.70 -2.68
N ILE A 170 0.11 -10.42 -3.94
CA ILE A 170 0.85 -9.21 -4.32
C ILE A 170 -0.07 -8.29 -5.12
N LEU A 171 -0.15 -7.02 -4.72
CA LEU A 171 -0.72 -5.94 -5.52
C LEU A 171 0.41 -5.07 -6.05
N VAL A 172 0.65 -5.15 -7.35
CA VAL A 172 1.67 -4.31 -8.01
C VAL A 172 1.04 -3.01 -8.47
N ASN A 173 1.57 -1.88 -7.99
CA ASN A 173 1.08 -0.56 -8.40
C ASN A 173 1.94 0.04 -9.52
N VAL A 174 1.31 0.24 -10.68
CA VAL A 174 1.88 0.94 -11.85
C VAL A 174 1.06 2.21 -12.10
N GLY A 175 1.68 3.38 -11.89
CA GLY A 175 1.01 4.69 -12.01
C GLY A 175 1.34 5.41 -13.31
N ARG A 176 2.32 6.32 -13.25
CA ARG A 176 2.74 7.22 -14.34
C ARG A 176 2.97 6.53 -15.69
N SER A 177 3.52 5.32 -15.68
CA SER A 177 3.77 4.55 -16.90
C SER A 177 2.52 4.09 -17.64
N ILE A 178 1.34 4.16 -17.01
CA ILE A 178 0.04 3.89 -17.63
C ILE A 178 -0.67 5.22 -17.87
N ILE A 179 -0.86 6.04 -16.83
CA ILE A 179 -1.73 7.23 -16.92
C ILE A 179 -1.17 8.36 -17.79
N LEU A 180 0.15 8.42 -17.99
CA LEU A 180 0.80 9.43 -18.84
C LEU A 180 1.22 8.86 -20.20
N ASP A 181 0.92 7.60 -20.49
CA ASP A 181 1.19 7.02 -21.80
C ASP A 181 0.22 7.62 -22.83
N LYS A 182 0.64 7.67 -24.10
CA LYS A 182 -0.22 8.12 -25.21
C LYS A 182 -1.39 7.15 -25.44
N ASP A 183 -1.22 5.88 -25.05
CA ASP A 183 -2.25 4.85 -25.08
C ASP A 183 -2.26 4.10 -23.73
N PRO A 184 -3.00 4.61 -22.72
CA PRO A 184 -3.07 4.01 -21.40
C PRO A 184 -3.57 2.56 -21.39
N LYS A 185 -4.48 2.21 -22.32
CA LYS A 185 -5.00 0.85 -22.44
C LYS A 185 -3.89 -0.12 -22.83
N LYS A 186 -3.16 0.20 -23.90
CA LYS A 186 -2.03 -0.62 -24.37
C LYS A 186 -0.92 -0.72 -23.33
N ALA A 187 -0.64 0.37 -22.61
CA ALA A 187 0.32 0.36 -21.50
C ALA A 187 -0.14 -0.59 -20.37
N ALA A 188 -1.41 -0.55 -19.98
CA ALA A 188 -1.96 -1.45 -18.97
C ALA A 188 -1.90 -2.92 -19.40
N GLU A 189 -2.25 -3.23 -20.65
CA GLU A 189 -2.14 -4.59 -21.22
C GLU A 189 -0.70 -5.12 -21.20
N LYS A 190 0.27 -4.26 -21.54
CA LYS A 190 1.70 -4.60 -21.47
C LYS A 190 2.14 -4.96 -20.05
N PHE A 191 1.83 -4.12 -19.06
CA PHE A 191 2.19 -4.42 -17.68
C PHE A 191 1.46 -5.65 -17.13
N HIS A 192 0.19 -5.82 -17.48
CA HIS A 192 -0.56 -7.03 -17.13
C HIS A 192 0.13 -8.29 -17.67
N GLY A 193 0.57 -8.28 -18.94
CA GLY A 193 1.33 -9.38 -19.54
C GLY A 193 2.67 -9.64 -18.83
N LEU A 194 3.43 -8.59 -18.51
CA LEU A 194 4.70 -8.72 -17.79
C LEU A 194 4.55 -9.32 -16.40
N LEU A 195 3.45 -9.03 -15.71
CA LEU A 195 3.21 -9.47 -14.33
C LEU A 195 2.62 -10.89 -14.24
N LYS A 196 2.19 -11.49 -15.36
CA LYS A 196 1.73 -12.90 -15.39
C LYS A 196 2.80 -13.89 -14.92
N VAL A 197 4.08 -13.52 -14.98
CA VAL A 197 5.20 -14.35 -14.49
C VAL A 197 5.25 -14.52 -12.97
N LEU A 198 4.40 -13.78 -12.25
CA LEU A 198 4.28 -13.85 -10.79
C LEU A 198 3.16 -14.82 -10.32
N ASN A 199 2.39 -15.37 -11.27
CA ASN A 199 1.32 -16.34 -11.00
C ASN A 199 1.83 -17.78 -11.04
#